data_AF-A0A2V7L459-F1
#
_entry.id   AF-A0A2V7L459-F1
#
_cell.length_a   1.000
_cell.length_b   1.000
_cell.length_c   1.000
_cell.angle_alpha   90.00
_cell.angle_beta   90.00
_cell.angle_gamma   90.00
#
_symmetry.space_group_name_H-M   'P 1'
#
loop_
_entity.id
_entity.type
_entity.pdbx_description
1 polymer ?
#
loop_
_entity_poly.entity_id
_entity_poly.type
_entity_poly.pdbx_seq_one_letter_code
_entity_poly.pdbx_strand_id
1 'polypeptide(L)'
;YGPFLSAVERQAMMTISTGVQAVSEGNYGRTDEAMWYVDKIVQTFSRKLPGSIAEMMPDYGCFAIAWTSYGIVLPLIQHVFGIQPDAVNKTVVFDPHLPTGWENMSIEDLPVGSNIVSFSRAKTGRGIEYGFEAKENGWSFVLRGDALSGAEYYLNGRRVSSTSSGIRMSGRKNHVLVVQH
;
A
#
# COMPACT_ATOMS: atom_id res chain seq x y z
N TYR A 1 20.76 -7.59 1.79
CA TYR A 1 20.08 -7.47 3.08
C TYR A 1 20.10 -6.00 3.49
N GLY A 2 19.35 -5.60 4.52
CA GLY A 2 19.13 -4.19 4.87
C GLY A 2 20.32 -3.50 5.55
N PRO A 3 20.09 -2.36 6.22
CA PRO A 3 21.17 -1.58 6.84
C PRO A 3 21.83 -2.34 8.00
N PHE A 4 23.13 -2.10 8.18
CA PHE A 4 23.86 -2.60 9.34
C PHE A 4 23.42 -1.88 10.62
N LEU A 5 23.31 -2.63 11.72
CA LEU A 5 23.06 -2.09 13.05
C LEU A 5 24.21 -1.22 13.56
N SER A 6 25.44 -1.55 13.15
CA SER A 6 26.64 -0.79 13.43
C SER A 6 27.33 -0.43 12.12
N ALA A 7 27.46 0.88 11.85
CA ALA A 7 28.14 1.37 10.66
C ALA A 7 29.64 1.07 10.67
N VAL A 8 30.22 0.88 11.87
CA VAL A 8 31.63 0.57 12.10
C VAL A 8 31.88 -0.93 11.95
N GLU A 9 31.16 -1.75 12.70
CA GLU A 9 31.43 -3.20 12.76
C GLU A 9 30.87 -3.94 11.54
N ARG A 10 29.70 -3.52 11.04
CA ARG A 10 29.03 -4.11 9.87
C ARG A 10 28.82 -5.63 9.96
N GLN A 11 28.54 -6.12 11.16
CA GLN A 11 28.38 -7.57 11.41
C GLN A 11 26.93 -8.04 11.47
N ALA A 12 25.98 -7.15 11.76
CA ALA A 12 24.59 -7.51 12.00
C ALA A 12 23.62 -6.60 11.26
N MET A 13 22.54 -7.19 10.75
CA MET A 13 21.42 -6.51 10.11
C MET A 13 20.14 -7.09 10.70
N MET A 14 19.25 -6.24 11.20
CA MET A 14 17.97 -6.66 11.76
C MET A 14 16.85 -6.40 10.76
N THR A 15 15.89 -7.32 10.68
CA THR A 15 14.74 -7.18 9.78
C THR A 15 13.87 -5.98 10.14
N ILE A 16 13.74 -5.62 11.43
CA ILE A 16 12.98 -4.44 11.84
C ILE A 16 13.60 -3.13 11.35
N SER A 17 14.92 -2.98 11.44
CA SER A 17 15.64 -1.81 10.93
C SER A 17 15.48 -1.69 9.41
N THR A 18 15.49 -2.83 8.72
CA THR A 18 15.17 -2.92 7.29
C THR A 18 13.73 -2.49 7.01
N GLY A 19 12.78 -2.88 7.86
CA GLY A 19 11.38 -2.48 7.77
C GLY A 19 11.16 -0.99 7.99
N VAL A 20 11.88 -0.38 8.94
CA VAL A 20 11.87 1.07 9.15
C VAL A 20 12.38 1.81 7.92
N GLN A 21 13.40 1.29 7.24
CA GLN A 21 13.83 1.85 5.95
C GLN A 21 12.75 1.72 4.88
N ALA A 22 12.13 0.54 4.73
CA ALA A 22 11.03 0.35 3.77
C ALA A 22 9.89 1.37 3.95
N VAL A 23 9.47 1.60 5.20
CA VAL A 23 8.45 2.61 5.52
C VAL A 23 8.95 4.03 5.24
N SER A 24 10.21 4.32 5.55
CA SER A 24 10.81 5.63 5.28
C SER A 24 10.86 5.94 3.78
N GLU A 25 11.29 4.98 2.96
CA GLU A 25 11.31 5.13 1.50
C GLU A 25 9.91 5.43 0.96
N GLY A 26 8.88 4.71 1.44
CA GLY A 26 7.49 4.97 1.10
C GLY A 26 7.06 6.39 1.46
N ASN A 27 7.36 6.84 2.68
CA ASN A 27 7.06 8.21 3.12
C ASN A 27 7.72 9.31 2.26
N TYR A 28 8.84 9.00 1.58
CA TYR A 28 9.51 9.90 0.64
C TYR A 28 9.05 9.72 -0.82
N GLY A 29 8.02 8.90 -1.08
CA GLY A 29 7.51 8.64 -2.43
C GLY A 29 8.39 7.69 -3.25
N ARG A 30 9.38 7.04 -2.64
CA ARG A 30 10.34 6.14 -3.30
C ARG A 30 9.85 4.70 -3.24
N THR A 31 8.80 4.43 -4.02
CA THR A 31 8.04 3.18 -3.99
C THR A 31 8.88 1.94 -4.31
N ASP A 32 9.75 2.02 -5.32
CA ASP A 32 10.56 0.87 -5.73
C ASP A 32 11.64 0.54 -4.70
N GLU A 33 12.22 1.57 -4.08
CA GLU A 33 13.17 1.45 -2.98
C GLU A 33 12.51 0.87 -1.74
N ALA A 34 11.28 1.31 -1.42
CA ALA A 34 10.48 0.71 -0.34
C ALA A 34 10.28 -0.79 -0.59
N MET A 35 9.86 -1.15 -1.81
CA MET A 35 9.65 -2.54 -2.19
C MET A 35 10.93 -3.35 -2.29
N TRP A 36 12.07 -2.74 -2.58
CA TRP A 36 13.39 -3.37 -2.51
C TRP A 36 13.71 -3.82 -1.08
N TYR A 37 13.45 -2.98 -0.08
CA TYR A 37 13.63 -3.37 1.33
C TYR A 37 12.64 -4.45 1.77
N VAL A 38 11.38 -4.38 1.33
CA VAL A 38 10.39 -5.44 1.54
C VAL A 38 10.90 -6.78 0.97
N ASP A 39 11.40 -6.79 -0.27
CA ASP A 39 12.02 -7.96 -0.91
C ASP A 39 13.17 -8.53 -0.06
N LYS A 40 14.04 -7.68 0.50
CA LYS A 40 15.12 -8.17 1.39
C LYS A 40 14.60 -8.87 2.62
N ILE A 41 13.51 -8.39 3.22
CA ILE A 41 12.87 -9.05 4.35
C ILE A 41 12.23 -10.37 3.90
N VAL A 42 11.48 -10.39 2.80
CA VAL A 42 10.80 -11.59 2.31
C VAL A 42 11.80 -12.68 1.91
N GLN A 43 12.99 -12.32 1.43
CA GLN A 43 14.06 -13.29 1.13
C GLN A 43 14.53 -14.09 2.34
N THR A 44 14.25 -13.66 3.58
CA THR A 44 14.58 -14.41 4.81
C THR A 44 13.42 -15.27 5.32
N PHE A 45 12.23 -15.15 4.71
CA PHE A 45 11.06 -15.95 5.06
C PHE A 45 11.33 -17.44 4.89
N SER A 46 10.91 -18.23 5.87
CA SER A 46 11.03 -19.69 5.89
C SER A 46 12.46 -20.25 5.84
N ARG A 47 13.51 -19.44 6.03
CA ARG A 47 14.90 -19.93 6.05
C ARG A 47 15.22 -20.80 7.27
N LYS A 48 14.64 -20.48 8.43
CA LYS A 48 14.92 -21.18 9.70
C LYS A 48 13.72 -21.91 10.28
N LEU A 49 12.55 -21.30 10.26
CA LEU A 49 11.27 -21.92 10.62
C LEU A 49 10.29 -21.67 9.47
N PRO A 50 9.63 -22.72 8.94
CA PRO A 50 8.60 -22.56 7.91
C PRO A 50 7.50 -21.59 8.35
N GLY A 51 7.18 -20.63 7.48
CA GLY A 51 6.13 -19.65 7.77
C GLY A 51 6.54 -18.47 8.64
N SER A 52 7.82 -18.35 9.00
CA SER A 52 8.30 -17.22 9.82
C SER A 52 9.43 -16.44 9.16
N ILE A 53 9.69 -15.27 9.73
CA ILE A 53 10.84 -14.41 9.43
C ILE A 53 11.72 -14.38 10.68
N ALA A 54 13.02 -14.61 10.50
CA ALA A 54 14.00 -14.51 11.59
C ALA A 54 14.24 -13.05 12.01
N GLU A 55 14.68 -12.84 13.25
CA GLU A 55 15.00 -11.53 13.79
C GLU A 55 16.15 -10.84 13.06
N MET A 56 17.21 -11.59 12.79
CA MET A 56 18.41 -11.08 12.12
C MET A 56 18.53 -11.66 10.72
N MET A 57 19.00 -10.82 9.81
CA MET A 57 19.27 -11.20 8.44
C MET A 57 20.70 -11.73 8.32
N PRO A 58 20.94 -12.84 7.61
CA PRO A 58 19.96 -13.58 6.81
C PRO A 58 18.99 -14.47 7.58
N ASP A 59 19.39 -15.13 8.68
CA ASP A 59 18.59 -16.21 9.30
C ASP A 59 19.06 -16.60 10.72
N TYR A 60 19.48 -15.64 11.54
CA TYR A 60 19.91 -15.89 12.93
C TYR A 60 19.15 -15.04 13.95
N GLY A 61 19.52 -15.16 15.23
CA GLY A 61 18.73 -14.61 16.33
C GLY A 61 17.47 -15.44 16.57
N CYS A 62 16.39 -14.78 17.02
CA CYS A 62 15.10 -15.44 17.18
C CYS A 62 14.58 -15.98 15.84
N PHE A 63 14.16 -17.25 15.81
CA PHE A 63 13.71 -17.93 14.59
C PHE A 63 12.30 -17.50 14.15
N ALA A 64 11.55 -16.81 15.01
CA ALA A 64 10.22 -16.27 14.70
C ALA A 64 10.04 -14.94 15.42
N ILE A 65 9.73 -13.87 14.68
CA ILE A 65 9.61 -12.54 15.26
C ILE A 65 8.41 -11.78 14.70
N ALA A 66 7.53 -11.31 15.58
CA ALA A 66 6.25 -10.74 15.17
C ALA A 66 6.36 -9.32 14.62
N TRP A 67 7.27 -8.51 15.15
CA TRP A 67 7.39 -7.10 14.77
C TRP A 67 7.96 -6.88 13.36
N THR A 68 8.60 -7.88 12.75
CA THR A 68 9.09 -7.76 11.35
C THR A 68 7.97 -7.53 10.34
N SER A 69 6.76 -8.02 10.64
CA SER A 69 5.58 -7.79 9.79
C SER A 69 5.34 -6.30 9.52
N TYR A 70 5.73 -5.40 10.43
CA TYR A 70 5.75 -3.95 10.24
C TYR A 70 6.39 -3.53 8.90
N GLY A 71 7.55 -4.11 8.58
CA GLY A 71 8.34 -3.80 7.39
C GLY A 71 7.78 -4.34 6.08
N ILE A 72 6.64 -5.06 6.13
CA ILE A 72 5.94 -5.60 4.96
C ILE A 72 4.54 -4.99 4.89
N VAL A 73 3.79 -5.06 6.00
CA VAL A 73 2.39 -4.66 6.06
C VAL A 73 2.24 -3.15 5.88
N LEU A 74 3.04 -2.31 6.55
CA LEU A 74 2.87 -0.86 6.40
C LEU A 74 3.24 -0.35 5.01
N PRO A 75 4.39 -0.73 4.41
CA PRO A 75 4.70 -0.33 3.03
C PRO A 75 3.62 -0.78 2.03
N LEU A 76 3.05 -1.97 2.19
CA LEU A 76 1.98 -2.42 1.31
C LEU A 76 0.68 -1.64 1.53
N ILE A 77 0.17 -1.58 2.75
CA ILE A 77 -1.17 -1.04 3.04
C ILE A 77 -1.20 0.49 2.99
N GLN A 78 -0.24 1.15 3.65
CA GLN A 78 -0.27 2.61 3.79
C GLN A 78 0.38 3.34 2.61
N HIS A 79 1.36 2.71 1.94
CA HIS A 79 2.06 3.33 0.81
C HIS A 79 1.60 2.80 -0.55
N VAL A 80 1.79 1.51 -0.83
CA VAL A 80 1.47 0.93 -2.16
C VAL A 80 -0.03 1.01 -2.46
N PHE A 81 -0.88 0.51 -1.56
CA PHE A 81 -2.33 0.69 -1.66
C PHE A 81 -2.76 2.11 -1.28
N GLY A 82 -1.94 2.83 -0.50
CA GLY A 82 -2.21 4.21 -0.14
C GLY A 82 -3.40 4.41 0.80
N ILE A 83 -3.76 3.39 1.59
CA ILE A 83 -4.98 3.41 2.38
C ILE A 83 -4.75 4.15 3.68
N GLN A 84 -5.42 5.28 3.83
CA GLN A 84 -5.33 6.16 5.00
C GLN A 84 -6.74 6.30 5.61
N PRO A 85 -7.09 5.44 6.58
CA PRO A 85 -8.39 5.48 7.22
C PRO A 85 -8.44 6.52 8.34
N ASP A 86 -9.53 7.29 8.36
CA ASP A 86 -9.99 8.08 9.50
C ASP A 86 -11.34 7.49 9.96
N ALA A 87 -11.26 6.50 10.84
CA ALA A 87 -12.44 5.76 11.29
C ALA A 87 -13.38 6.61 12.15
N VAL A 88 -12.86 7.61 12.86
CA VAL A 88 -13.66 8.52 13.69
C VAL A 88 -14.56 9.37 12.79
N ASN A 89 -13.99 9.90 11.70
CA ASN A 89 -14.72 10.71 10.72
C ASN A 89 -15.32 9.88 9.57
N LYS A 90 -15.34 8.54 9.69
CA LYS A 90 -15.87 7.60 8.69
C LYS A 90 -15.39 7.89 7.26
N THR A 91 -14.10 8.22 7.13
CA THR A 91 -13.49 8.56 5.84
C THR A 91 -12.32 7.63 5.55
N VAL A 92 -12.18 7.18 4.31
CA VAL A 92 -10.99 6.46 3.85
C VAL A 92 -10.43 7.15 2.62
N VAL A 93 -9.16 7.56 2.70
CA VAL A 93 -8.41 8.07 1.55
C VAL A 93 -7.64 6.91 0.94
N PHE A 94 -7.64 6.86 -0.39
CA PHE A 94 -6.84 5.96 -1.21
C PHE A 94 -5.90 6.79 -2.05
N ASP A 95 -4.60 6.55 -1.92
CA ASP A 95 -3.55 7.26 -2.66
C ASP A 95 -2.54 6.25 -3.22
N PRO A 96 -2.92 5.49 -4.26
CA PRO A 96 -2.19 4.29 -4.67
C PRO A 96 -0.86 4.62 -5.35
N HIS A 97 0.23 4.03 -4.85
CA HIS A 97 1.59 4.15 -5.40
C HIS A 97 2.07 2.78 -5.92
N LEU A 98 1.88 2.52 -7.22
CA LEU A 98 2.27 1.24 -7.78
C LEU A 98 3.80 1.13 -7.90
N PRO A 99 4.39 0.01 -7.47
CA PRO A 99 5.76 -0.33 -7.81
C PRO A 99 5.92 -0.53 -9.32
N THR A 100 7.13 -0.34 -9.83
CA THR A 100 7.48 -0.59 -11.23
C THR A 100 7.15 -2.03 -11.61
N GLY A 101 6.47 -2.18 -12.76
CA GLY A 101 6.04 -3.48 -13.30
C GLY A 101 4.68 -3.97 -12.80
N TRP A 102 4.05 -3.29 -11.83
CA TRP A 102 2.69 -3.62 -11.41
C TRP A 102 1.68 -2.90 -12.29
N GLU A 103 0.73 -3.64 -12.86
CA GLU A 103 -0.42 -3.07 -13.57
C GLU A 103 -1.73 -3.20 -12.80
N ASN A 104 -1.83 -4.20 -11.92
CA ASN A 104 -3.07 -4.51 -11.21
C ASN A 104 -2.76 -4.80 -9.75
N MET A 105 -3.63 -4.35 -8.85
CA MET A 105 -3.59 -4.69 -7.43
C MET A 105 -4.98 -4.65 -6.81
N SER A 106 -5.23 -5.50 -5.83
CA SER A 106 -6.46 -5.49 -5.05
C SER A 106 -6.20 -5.89 -3.59
N ILE A 107 -7.04 -5.36 -2.72
CA ILE A 107 -7.17 -5.76 -1.33
C ILE A 107 -8.64 -5.92 -0.99
N GLU A 108 -8.96 -7.00 -0.30
CA GLU A 108 -10.33 -7.38 0.00
C GLU A 108 -10.53 -7.51 1.51
N ASP A 109 -11.75 -7.22 1.93
CA ASP A 109 -12.20 -7.39 3.31
C ASP A 109 -11.31 -6.69 4.37
N LEU A 110 -10.73 -5.52 4.04
CA LEU A 110 -9.91 -4.75 4.97
C LEU A 110 -10.80 -4.14 6.08
N PRO A 111 -10.60 -4.50 7.36
CA PRO A 111 -11.35 -3.92 8.46
C PRO A 111 -10.94 -2.46 8.69
N VAL A 112 -11.92 -1.56 8.74
CA VAL A 112 -11.72 -0.13 9.03
C VAL A 112 -12.79 0.35 9.99
N GLY A 113 -12.45 0.51 11.27
CA GLY A 113 -13.42 0.87 12.31
C GLY A 113 -14.55 -0.16 12.38
N SER A 114 -15.79 0.28 12.17
CA SER A 114 -16.97 -0.59 12.09
C SER A 114 -17.29 -1.10 10.68
N ASN A 115 -16.46 -0.81 9.69
CA ASN A 115 -16.69 -1.13 8.28
C ASN A 115 -15.66 -2.14 7.78
N ILE A 116 -15.97 -2.75 6.64
CA ILE A 116 -15.07 -3.61 5.88
C ILE A 116 -15.02 -3.05 4.47
N VAL A 117 -13.82 -2.79 3.98
CA VAL A 117 -13.56 -2.08 2.72
C VAL A 117 -12.71 -2.94 1.79
N SER A 118 -13.06 -2.97 0.52
CA SER A 118 -12.25 -3.57 -0.54
C SER A 118 -11.88 -2.50 -1.55
N PHE A 119 -10.68 -2.60 -2.10
CA PHE A 119 -10.15 -1.66 -3.09
C PHE A 119 -9.41 -2.42 -4.19
N SER A 120 -9.59 -1.98 -5.43
CA SER A 120 -8.85 -2.50 -6.57
C SER A 120 -8.44 -1.40 -7.51
N ARG A 121 -7.33 -1.63 -8.20
CA ARG A 121 -6.81 -0.80 -9.28
C ARG A 121 -6.37 -1.72 -10.41
N ALA A 122 -6.86 -1.49 -11.62
CA ALA A 122 -6.51 -2.28 -12.79
C ALA A 122 -6.30 -1.40 -14.02
N LYS A 123 -5.32 -1.75 -14.86
CA LYS A 123 -5.16 -1.15 -16.19
C LYS A 123 -5.93 -1.99 -17.20
N THR A 124 -6.85 -1.37 -17.93
CA THR A 124 -7.70 -2.03 -18.93
C THR A 124 -7.57 -1.35 -20.29
N GLY A 125 -8.16 -1.93 -21.33
CA GLY A 125 -8.21 -1.29 -22.66
C GLY A 125 -8.98 0.04 -22.69
N ARG A 126 -9.75 0.35 -21.65
CA ARG A 126 -10.49 1.63 -21.53
C ARG A 126 -9.71 2.72 -20.80
N GLY A 127 -8.67 2.34 -20.04
CA GLY A 127 -7.95 3.25 -19.14
C GLY A 127 -7.60 2.58 -17.81
N ILE A 128 -7.44 3.37 -16.76
CA ILE A 128 -7.18 2.87 -15.40
C ILE A 128 -8.50 2.85 -14.63
N GLU A 129 -8.84 1.69 -14.09
CA GLU A 129 -10.06 1.47 -13.33
C GLU A 129 -9.75 1.27 -11.85
N TYR A 130 -10.50 1.96 -11.00
CA TYR A 130 -10.48 1.82 -9.55
C TYR A 130 -11.84 1.34 -9.06
N GLY A 131 -11.84 0.25 -8.30
CA GLY A 131 -13.03 -0.29 -7.64
C GLY A 131 -12.97 -0.06 -6.14
N PHE A 132 -14.10 0.35 -5.57
CA PHE A 132 -14.25 0.57 -4.13
C PHE A 132 -15.52 -0.11 -3.64
N GLU A 133 -15.39 -1.00 -2.66
CA GLU A 133 -16.53 -1.63 -2.01
C GLU A 133 -16.47 -1.44 -0.50
N ALA A 134 -17.63 -1.27 0.12
CA ALA A 134 -17.79 -1.16 1.57
C ALA A 134 -19.04 -1.91 2.03
N LYS A 135 -18.97 -2.54 3.20
CA LYS A 135 -20.12 -3.24 3.79
C LYS A 135 -21.11 -2.27 4.43
N GLU A 136 -20.62 -1.20 5.07
CA GLU A 136 -21.43 -0.20 5.76
C GLU A 136 -21.73 1.05 4.93
N ASN A 137 -22.91 1.64 5.15
CA ASN A 137 -23.28 2.95 4.62
C ASN A 137 -22.73 4.09 5.48
N GLY A 138 -22.80 5.33 4.96
CA GLY A 138 -22.42 6.54 5.71
C GLY A 138 -20.91 6.77 5.83
N TRP A 139 -20.11 5.99 5.09
CA TRP A 139 -18.68 6.24 4.89
C TRP A 139 -18.45 7.07 3.63
N SER A 140 -17.43 7.92 3.71
CA SER A 140 -16.92 8.71 2.59
C SER A 140 -15.59 8.17 2.13
N PHE A 141 -15.36 8.18 0.82
CA PHE A 141 -14.11 7.73 0.22
C PHE A 141 -13.51 8.83 -0.63
N VAL A 142 -12.18 8.88 -0.68
CA VAL A 142 -11.45 9.86 -1.49
C VAL A 142 -10.36 9.14 -2.26
N LEU A 143 -10.39 9.21 -3.58
CA LEU A 143 -9.25 8.80 -4.41
C LEU A 143 -8.35 10.02 -4.66
N ARG A 144 -7.10 9.91 -4.22
CA ARG A 144 -5.99 10.83 -4.50
C ARG A 144 -5.00 10.18 -5.47
N GLY A 145 -4.03 10.99 -5.87
CA GLY A 145 -2.96 10.63 -6.79
C GLY A 145 -2.65 11.81 -7.70
N ASP A 146 -1.49 11.75 -8.35
CA ASP A 146 -1.11 12.77 -9.31
C ASP A 146 -2.12 12.82 -10.46
N ALA A 147 -2.61 14.03 -10.75
CA ALA A 147 -3.49 14.24 -11.88
C ALA A 147 -2.73 13.91 -13.16
N LEU A 148 -3.23 12.95 -13.92
CA LEU A 148 -2.65 12.59 -15.20
C LEU A 148 -3.02 13.69 -16.20
N SER A 149 -1.99 14.34 -16.76
CA SER A 149 -2.20 15.42 -17.72
C SER A 149 -3.01 14.92 -18.92
N GLY A 150 -4.06 15.66 -19.28
CA GLY A 150 -4.97 15.33 -20.37
C GLY A 150 -5.97 14.19 -20.08
N ALA A 151 -5.97 13.63 -18.86
CA ALA A 151 -6.87 12.54 -18.51
C ALA A 151 -8.28 13.02 -18.16
N GLU A 152 -9.27 12.21 -18.51
CA GLU A 152 -10.66 12.36 -18.12
C GLU A 152 -11.03 11.39 -17.01
N TYR A 153 -11.82 11.87 -16.04
CA TYR A 153 -12.21 11.11 -14.87
C TYR A 153 -13.72 10.88 -14.87
N TYR A 154 -14.13 9.64 -14.64
CA TYR A 154 -15.53 9.24 -14.56
C TYR A 154 -15.78 8.54 -13.24
N LEU A 155 -16.67 9.08 -12.41
CA LEU A 155 -17.17 8.44 -11.19
C LEU A 155 -18.54 7.84 -11.47
N ASN A 156 -18.67 6.52 -11.36
CA ASN A 156 -19.91 5.78 -11.62
C ASN A 156 -20.53 6.15 -12.98
N GLY A 157 -19.67 6.27 -14.01
CA GLY A 157 -20.05 6.63 -15.38
C GLY A 157 -20.32 8.13 -15.64
N ARG A 158 -20.26 8.98 -14.61
CA ARG A 158 -20.44 10.44 -14.76
C ARG A 158 -19.10 11.14 -14.74
N ARG A 159 -18.86 12.05 -15.69
CA ARG A 159 -17.63 12.84 -15.76
C ARG A 159 -17.50 13.72 -14.51
N VAL A 160 -16.33 13.74 -13.90
CA VAL A 160 -15.98 14.54 -12.72
C VAL A 160 -14.65 15.25 -12.93
N SER A 161 -14.44 16.38 -12.26
CA SER A 161 -13.15 17.04 -12.22
C SER A 161 -12.26 16.40 -11.16
N SER A 162 -11.03 16.03 -11.52
CA SER A 162 -10.00 15.76 -10.52
C SER A 162 -9.54 17.10 -9.92
N THR A 163 -9.57 17.21 -8.59
CA THR A 163 -9.09 18.39 -7.86
C THR A 163 -7.88 18.00 -7.01
N SER A 164 -7.14 18.98 -6.51
CA SER A 164 -6.07 18.73 -5.53
C SER A 164 -6.56 18.00 -4.26
N SER A 165 -7.86 18.05 -3.97
CA SER A 165 -8.47 17.34 -2.84
C SER A 165 -8.86 15.88 -3.15
N GLY A 166 -8.65 15.42 -4.39
CA GLY A 166 -9.04 14.10 -4.88
C GLY A 166 -10.49 14.03 -5.39
N ILE A 167 -10.90 12.83 -5.81
CA ILE A 167 -12.26 12.49 -6.22
C ILE A 167 -13.00 11.94 -4.99
N ARG A 168 -14.00 12.68 -4.52
CA ARG A 168 -14.83 12.27 -3.39
C ARG A 168 -15.99 11.41 -3.88
N MET A 169 -16.27 10.35 -3.14
CA MET A 169 -17.36 9.43 -3.42
C MET A 169 -17.99 8.91 -2.12
N SER A 170 -19.22 8.45 -2.21
CA SER A 170 -19.99 7.94 -1.08
C SER A 170 -20.84 6.74 -1.51
N GLY A 171 -21.39 6.02 -0.54
CA GLY A 171 -22.14 4.79 -0.81
C GLY A 171 -21.22 3.56 -0.89
N ARG A 172 -21.85 2.38 -0.95
CA ARG A 172 -21.18 1.08 -0.74
C ARG A 172 -20.35 0.58 -1.90
N LYS A 173 -20.66 1.01 -3.13
CA LYS A 173 -19.93 0.59 -4.33
C LYS A 173 -19.67 1.80 -5.19
N ASN A 174 -18.40 2.02 -5.52
CA ASN A 174 -17.98 3.09 -6.41
C ASN A 174 -16.97 2.57 -7.41
N HIS A 175 -17.01 3.15 -8.60
CA HIS A 175 -16.09 2.87 -9.69
C HIS A 175 -15.57 4.19 -10.23
N VAL A 176 -14.24 4.32 -10.33
CA VAL A 176 -13.58 5.44 -10.98
C VAL A 176 -12.84 4.92 -12.21
N LEU A 177 -13.15 5.50 -13.37
CA LEU A 177 -12.42 5.26 -14.62
C LEU A 177 -11.62 6.51 -14.98
N VAL A 178 -10.34 6.32 -15.27
CA VAL A 178 -9.41 7.35 -15.75
C VAL A 178 -9.02 7.01 -17.18
N VAL A 179 -9.41 7.86 -18.13
CA VAL A 179 -9.13 7.68 -19.56
C VAL A 179 -8.07 8.70 -19.97
N GLN A 180 -6.98 8.23 -20.56
CA GLN A 180 -5.93 9.09 -21.11
C GLN A 180 -5.89 8.91 -22.63
N HIS A 181 -5.93 10.02 -23.37
CA HIS A 181 -5.92 10.06 -24.83
C HIS A 181 -4.50 10.24 -25.38
#